data_AF-Q161X8-F1
#
_entry.id   AF-Q161X8-F1
#
_cell.length_a   1.000
_cell.length_b   1.000
_cell.length_c   1.000
_cell.angle_alpha   90.00
_cell.angle_beta   90.00
_cell.angle_gamma   90.00
#
_symmetry.space_group_name_H-M   'P 1'
#
loop_
_entity.id
_entity.type
_entity.pdbx_description
1 polymer ?
#
loop_
_entity_poly.entity_id
_entity_poly.type
_entity_poly.pdbx_seq_one_letter_code
_entity_poly.pdbx_strand_id
1 'polypeptide(L)'
;MSHLTSMPALFLAIAATVLAVSVQAQEAGTPNDGSVLPFPPQPMAGTAARRLQDSTMKWPDPVERLPEDAPNILIVMLDDVGFGIPSTFGGGGEHTDA
;
A
#
# COMPACT_ATOMS: atom_id res chain seq x y z
N MET A 1 9.88 -61.79 -1.18
CA MET A 1 8.72 -61.14 -1.84
C MET A 1 8.29 -59.93 -1.00
N SER A 2 9.13 -58.90 -0.89
CA SER A 2 8.97 -57.83 0.11
C SER A 2 9.45 -56.46 -0.39
N HIS A 3 9.23 -56.14 -1.68
CA HIS A 3 9.69 -54.87 -2.26
C HIS A 3 8.62 -54.08 -3.03
N LEU A 4 7.34 -54.51 -3.04
CA LEU A 4 6.35 -53.95 -3.98
C LEU A 4 5.34 -52.96 -3.38
N THR A 5 5.36 -52.69 -2.06
CA THR A 5 4.33 -51.84 -1.41
C THR A 5 4.80 -50.44 -0.99
N SER A 6 6.10 -50.10 -1.15
CA SER A 6 6.64 -48.80 -0.68
C SER A 6 6.60 -47.66 -1.71
N MET A 7 6.28 -47.93 -2.98
CA MET A 7 6.24 -46.92 -4.04
C MET A 7 5.11 -45.88 -3.89
N PRO A 8 3.85 -46.22 -3.55
CA PRO A 8 2.78 -45.21 -3.46
C PRO A 8 2.92 -44.28 -2.25
N ALA A 9 3.50 -44.75 -1.15
CA ALA A 9 3.73 -43.94 0.05
C ALA A 9 4.78 -42.84 -0.19
N LEU A 10 5.82 -43.14 -0.98
CA LEU A 10 6.83 -42.17 -1.35
C LEU A 10 6.28 -41.12 -2.33
N PHE A 11 5.47 -41.55 -3.30
CA PHE A 11 4.77 -40.63 -4.22
C PHE A 11 3.79 -39.71 -3.49
N LEU A 12 3.04 -40.23 -2.51
CA LEU A 12 2.11 -39.44 -1.71
C LEU A 12 2.83 -38.46 -0.79
N ALA A 13 3.97 -38.87 -0.20
CA ALA A 13 4.80 -38.00 0.60
C ALA A 13 5.39 -36.85 -0.23
N ILE A 14 5.92 -37.14 -1.43
CA ILE A 14 6.44 -36.13 -2.36
C ILE A 14 5.34 -35.20 -2.85
N ALA A 15 4.15 -35.73 -3.18
CA ALA A 15 3.01 -34.91 -3.57
C ALA A 15 2.56 -33.98 -2.43
N ALA A 16 2.58 -34.47 -1.18
CA ALA A 16 2.27 -33.65 -0.01
C ALA A 16 3.31 -32.56 0.25
N THR A 17 4.61 -32.83 0.06
CA THR A 17 5.65 -31.79 0.18
C THR A 17 5.58 -30.77 -0.96
N VAL A 18 5.30 -31.18 -2.19
CA VAL A 18 5.12 -30.25 -3.33
C VAL A 18 3.89 -29.36 -3.13
N LEU A 19 2.81 -29.92 -2.59
CA LEU A 19 1.60 -29.17 -2.27
C LEU A 19 1.84 -28.18 -1.12
N ALA A 20 2.62 -28.56 -0.10
CA ALA A 20 2.98 -27.67 1.00
C ALA A 20 3.86 -26.48 0.55
N VAL A 21 4.78 -26.70 -0.40
CA VAL A 21 5.65 -25.64 -0.95
C VAL A 21 4.87 -24.63 -1.79
N SER A 22 3.85 -25.08 -2.52
CA SER A 22 3.04 -24.19 -3.38
C SER A 22 2.04 -23.33 -2.60
N VAL A 23 1.67 -23.71 -1.37
CA VAL A 23 0.83 -22.90 -0.47
C VAL A 23 1.59 -21.72 0.16
N GLN A 24 2.92 -21.71 0.09
CA GLN A 24 3.77 -20.66 0.66
C GLN A 24 4.07 -19.51 -0.31
N ALA A 25 3.30 -19.38 -1.39
CA ALA A 25 3.27 -18.17 -2.21
C ALA A 25 2.65 -17.02 -1.38
N GLN A 26 3.45 -16.49 -0.47
CA GLN A 26 3.11 -15.40 0.42
C GLN A 26 2.85 -14.15 -0.43
N GLU A 27 1.63 -13.63 -0.36
CA GLU A 27 1.32 -12.29 -0.85
C GLU A 27 2.29 -11.31 -0.18
N ALA A 28 3.28 -10.83 -0.94
CA ALA A 28 4.09 -9.70 -0.52
C ALA A 28 3.17 -8.47 -0.55
N GLY A 29 2.55 -8.16 0.59
CA GLY A 29 1.78 -6.93 0.76
C GLY A 29 2.65 -5.71 0.48
N THR A 30 2.05 -4.64 -0.05
CA THR A 30 2.76 -3.38 -0.30
C THR A 30 3.33 -2.82 1.01
N PRO A 31 4.61 -2.41 1.05
CA PRO A 31 5.21 -1.84 2.25
C PRO A 31 4.39 -0.67 2.82
N ASN A 32 4.22 -0.63 4.15
CA ASN A 32 3.52 0.46 4.86
C ASN A 32 4.48 1.50 5.46
N ASP A 33 5.78 1.39 5.17
CA ASP A 33 6.83 2.26 5.70
C ASP A 33 6.97 3.61 4.97
N GLY A 34 6.09 3.87 3.99
CA GLY A 34 6.13 5.08 3.16
C GLY A 34 7.16 5.05 2.04
N SER A 35 7.83 3.90 1.79
CA SER A 35 8.71 3.73 0.63
C SER A 35 7.95 3.76 -0.71
N VAL A 36 6.67 3.42 -0.69
CA VAL A 36 5.79 3.41 -1.87
C VAL A 36 4.46 4.10 -1.51
N LEU A 37 4.02 5.00 -2.38
CA LEU A 37 2.74 5.69 -2.29
C LEU A 37 1.82 5.25 -3.45
N PRO A 38 0.49 5.21 -3.26
CA PRO A 38 -0.24 5.53 -2.04
C PRO A 38 -0.12 4.43 -0.97
N PHE A 39 -0.36 4.79 0.30
CA PHE A 39 -0.38 3.82 1.39
C PHE A 39 -1.44 2.74 1.16
N PRO A 40 -1.19 1.50 1.63
CA PRO A 40 -2.19 0.44 1.61
C PRO A 40 -3.51 0.90 2.27
N PRO A 41 -4.66 0.70 1.62
CA PRO A 41 -5.95 1.12 2.17
C PRO A 41 -6.27 0.33 3.44
N GLN A 42 -6.79 1.02 4.45
CA GLN A 42 -7.30 0.40 5.67
C GLN A 42 -8.75 -0.07 5.44
N PRO A 43 -9.12 -1.28 5.90
CA PRO A 43 -10.50 -1.72 5.81
C PRO A 43 -11.43 -0.83 6.65
N MET A 44 -12.63 -0.56 6.13
CA MET A 44 -13.66 0.18 6.85
C MET A 44 -14.18 -0.67 8.01
N ALA A 45 -14.11 -0.13 9.24
CA ALA A 45 -14.62 -0.82 10.42
C ALA A 45 -16.14 -0.65 10.63
N GLY A 46 -16.77 0.25 9.87
CA GLY A 46 -18.22 0.43 9.88
C GLY A 46 -18.95 -0.73 9.19
N THR A 47 -20.20 -0.95 9.57
CA THR A 47 -21.09 -1.91 8.91
C THR A 47 -22.26 -1.16 8.29
N ALA A 48 -22.43 -1.33 6.98
CA ALA A 48 -23.58 -0.82 6.24
C ALA A 48 -24.72 -1.85 6.26
N ALA A 49 -25.86 -1.46 6.81
CA ALA A 49 -27.08 -2.26 6.82
C ALA A 49 -28.11 -1.73 5.82
N ARG A 50 -29.22 -2.44 5.66
CA ARG A 50 -30.29 -2.05 4.72
C ARG A 50 -30.95 -0.72 5.09
N ARG A 51 -30.99 -0.37 6.37
CA ARG A 51 -31.50 0.91 6.87
C ARG A 51 -30.40 1.65 7.60
N LEU A 52 -30.45 2.98 7.55
CA LEU A 52 -29.41 3.83 8.14
C LEU A 52 -29.34 3.67 9.66
N GLN A 53 -30.48 3.53 10.34
CA GLN A 53 -30.53 3.31 11.79
C GLN A 53 -29.91 1.98 12.23
N ASP A 54 -29.83 1.00 11.31
CA ASP A 54 -29.25 -0.32 11.57
C ASP A 54 -27.75 -0.33 11.18
N SER A 55 -27.23 0.77 10.62
CA SER A 55 -25.85 0.91 10.16
C SER A 55 -24.98 1.52 11.26
N THR A 56 -23.74 1.05 11.35
CA THR A 56 -22.74 1.63 12.25
C THR A 56 -21.64 2.28 11.43
N MET A 57 -21.53 3.60 11.50
CA MET A 57 -20.43 4.32 10.86
C MET A 57 -19.23 4.37 11.80
N LYS A 58 -18.11 3.83 11.35
CA LYS A 58 -16.82 3.95 12.03
C LYS A 58 -15.74 4.26 11.01
N TRP A 59 -15.17 5.44 11.13
CA TRP A 59 -13.98 5.83 10.39
C TRP A 59 -12.74 5.17 11.01
N PRO A 60 -11.70 4.85 10.21
CA PRO A 60 -10.43 4.40 10.74
C PRO A 60 -9.80 5.52 11.56
N ASP A 61 -9.09 5.16 12.62
CA ASP A 61 -8.34 6.12 13.39
C ASP A 61 -7.23 6.73 12.52
N PRO A 62 -6.97 8.06 12.65
CA PRO A 62 -5.86 8.68 11.95
C PRO A 62 -4.56 8.03 12.41
N VAL A 63 -3.70 7.64 11.47
CA VAL A 63 -2.43 7.02 11.83
C VAL A 63 -1.34 8.07 11.87
N GLU A 64 -0.70 8.19 13.03
CA GLU A 64 0.49 9.00 13.21
C GLU A 64 1.67 8.32 12.51
N ARG A 65 2.13 8.93 11.41
CA ARG A 65 3.19 8.38 10.55
C ARG A 65 4.58 8.95 10.88
N LEU A 66 4.61 10.07 11.59
CA LEU A 66 5.83 10.82 11.84
C LEU A 66 6.32 10.56 13.26
N PRO A 67 7.64 10.40 13.47
CA PRO A 67 8.25 10.44 14.80
C PRO A 67 7.99 11.77 15.52
N GLU A 68 8.05 11.77 16.85
CA GLU A 68 7.88 12.99 17.67
C GLU A 68 8.92 14.08 17.36
N ASP A 69 10.12 13.68 16.90
CA ASP A 69 11.24 14.56 16.56
C ASP A 69 11.33 14.89 15.06
N ALA A 70 10.28 14.59 14.28
CA ALA A 70 10.25 14.89 12.85
C ALA A 70 10.39 16.41 12.58
N PRO A 71 11.15 16.83 11.56
CA PRO A 71 11.29 18.23 11.22
C PRO A 71 9.99 18.83 10.66
N ASN A 72 9.81 20.13 10.79
CA ASN A 72 8.71 20.85 10.16
C ASN A 72 8.94 20.92 8.64
N ILE A 73 7.99 20.37 7.87
CA ILE A 73 8.04 20.38 6.39
C ILE A 73 6.96 21.33 5.86
N LEU A 74 7.34 22.23 4.95
CA LEU A 74 6.41 23.05 4.18
C LEU A 74 6.42 22.58 2.72
N ILE A 75 5.29 22.07 2.23
CA ILE A 75 5.11 21.69 0.82
C ILE A 75 4.27 22.77 0.14
N VAL A 76 4.83 23.38 -0.91
CA VAL A 76 4.11 24.32 -1.78
C VAL A 76 3.89 23.63 -3.12
N MET A 77 2.64 23.29 -3.43
CA MET A 77 2.25 22.76 -4.73
C MET A 77 1.57 23.87 -5.52
N LEU A 78 2.12 24.20 -6.68
CA LEU A 78 1.56 25.17 -7.60
C LEU A 78 0.85 24.41 -8.71
N ASP A 79 -0.43 24.72 -8.92
CA ASP A 79 -1.22 24.15 -10.00
C ASP A 79 -0.97 24.94 -11.29
N ASP A 80 -0.87 24.26 -12.42
CA ASP A 80 -0.70 24.84 -13.77
C ASP A 80 0.49 25.82 -13.99
N VAL A 81 1.40 25.95 -13.02
CA VAL A 81 2.60 26.78 -13.18
C VAL A 81 3.64 26.04 -14.02
N GLY A 82 3.73 26.43 -15.28
CA GLY A 82 4.74 25.93 -16.21
C GLY A 82 6.14 26.52 -15.95
N PHE A 83 7.18 25.79 -16.36
CA PHE A 83 8.59 26.20 -16.22
C PHE A 83 8.95 27.56 -16.84
N GLY A 84 8.15 28.06 -17.79
CA GLY A 84 8.38 29.35 -18.47
C GLY A 84 7.87 30.59 -17.73
N ILE A 85 7.26 30.42 -16.55
CA ILE A 85 6.76 31.51 -15.71
C ILE A 85 7.86 32.11 -14.81
N PRO A 86 8.60 31.31 -14.01
CA PRO A 86 9.62 31.86 -13.11
C PRO A 86 10.81 32.52 -13.83
N SER A 87 11.19 33.73 -13.40
CA SER A 87 12.30 34.51 -13.98
C SER A 87 13.65 33.82 -13.83
N THR A 88 13.84 32.99 -12.81
CA THR A 88 15.07 32.19 -12.60
C THR A 88 15.35 31.22 -13.75
N PHE A 89 14.35 30.90 -14.57
CA PHE A 89 14.48 30.03 -15.74
C PHE A 89 14.29 30.77 -17.07
N GLY A 90 14.44 32.11 -17.08
CA GLY A 90 14.29 32.93 -18.28
C GLY A 90 12.84 33.24 -18.67
N GLY A 91 11.89 32.97 -17.77
CA GLY A 91 10.49 33.32 -17.94
C GLY A 91 10.26 34.83 -17.88
N GLY A 92 9.50 35.36 -18.83
CA GLY A 92 9.13 36.79 -18.90
C GLY A 92 7.79 37.14 -18.25
N GLY A 93 7.22 36.23 -17.44
CA GLY A 93 5.81 36.24 -17.04
C GLY A 93 5.37 37.40 -16.16
N GLU A 94 6.17 37.81 -15.18
CA GLU A 94 5.75 38.90 -14.28
C GLU A 94 6.92 39.56 -13.54
N HIS A 95 7.73 40.32 -14.26
CA HIS A 95 8.51 41.39 -13.64
C HIS A 95 8.29 42.67 -14.45
N THR A 96 7.06 43.20 -14.41
CA THR A 96 6.82 44.59 -14.79
C THR A 96 7.08 45.42 -13.55
N ASP A 97 8.29 45.96 -13.46
CA ASP A 97 8.65 47.01 -12.52
C ASP A 97 7.64 48.17 -12.63
N ALA A 98 6.99 48.48 -11.51
CA ALA A 98 6.39 49.77 -11.24
C ALA A 98 7.25 50.49 -10.19
#